data_AF-A0A024TLY4-F1
#
_entry.id   AF-A0A024TLY4-F1
#
_cell.length_a   1.000
_cell.length_b   1.000
_cell.length_c   1.000
_cell.angle_alpha   90.00
_cell.angle_beta   90.00
_cell.angle_gamma   90.00
#
_symmetry.space_group_name_H-M   'P 1'
#
loop_
_entity.id
_entity.type
_entity.pdbx_description
1 polymer ?
#
loop_
_entity_poly.entity_id
_entity_poly.type
_entity_poly.pdbx_seq_one_letter_code
_entity_poly.pdbx_strand_id
1 'polypeptide(L)'
;MTWTTYFGAELQTKDGVLPTEQVLGGKKYVGIYFSAHWCPPCRGFTPLLSDAYDQFVDDDIKDVAIVFVSSDKDDASFDEYYGEMPFYALPFKNREQKDVLAKQLFEVKTIPTLVFLDAAGKIVTKDGRQLVTDARGSPARILAALDAAAAANHAQP
;
A
#
# COMPACT_ATOMS: atom_id res chain seq x y z
N MET A 1 -7.62 10.79 12.94
CA MET A 1 -8.16 10.00 11.82
C MET A 1 -7.99 8.54 12.16
N THR A 2 -8.91 7.69 11.73
CA THR A 2 -8.80 6.23 11.89
C THR A 2 -8.60 5.61 10.51
N TRP A 3 -7.76 4.60 10.43
CA TRP A 3 -7.53 3.84 9.20
C TRP A 3 -8.81 3.16 8.70
N THR A 4 -9.75 2.91 9.61
CA THR A 4 -11.09 2.40 9.25
C THR A 4 -11.86 3.30 8.28
N THR A 5 -11.58 4.60 8.22
CA THR A 5 -12.18 5.49 7.20
C THR A 5 -11.68 5.16 5.79
N TYR A 6 -10.45 4.65 5.66
CA TYR A 6 -9.85 4.29 4.37
C TYR A 6 -10.12 2.84 3.99
N PHE A 7 -10.10 1.90 4.93
CA PHE A 7 -10.12 0.47 4.59
C PHE A 7 -11.34 -0.28 5.14
N GLY A 8 -12.21 0.39 5.91
CA GLY A 8 -13.27 -0.28 6.65
C GLY A 8 -12.75 -0.94 7.93
N ALA A 9 -13.59 -1.73 8.59
CA ALA A 9 -13.30 -2.28 9.91
C ALA A 9 -12.15 -3.31 9.92
N GLU A 10 -11.90 -3.99 8.80
CA GLU A 10 -11.00 -5.13 8.74
C GLU A 10 -10.15 -5.15 7.47
N LEU A 11 -8.96 -5.74 7.60
CA LEU A 11 -8.03 -6.02 6.50
C LEU A 11 -7.76 -7.52 6.40
N GLN A 12 -7.54 -7.99 5.16
CA GLN A 12 -7.02 -9.32 4.90
C GLN A 12 -5.51 -9.34 5.20
N THR A 13 -5.10 -10.26 6.05
CA THR A 13 -3.70 -10.58 6.36
C THR A 13 -3.40 -12.02 5.96
N LYS A 14 -2.16 -12.46 6.18
CA LYS A 14 -1.73 -13.85 5.97
C LYS A 14 -2.25 -14.81 7.03
N ASP A 15 -2.64 -14.28 8.19
CA ASP A 15 -3.23 -15.05 9.30
C ASP A 15 -4.77 -14.97 9.32
N GLY A 16 -5.38 -14.44 8.25
CA GLY A 16 -6.82 -14.24 8.13
C GLY A 16 -7.23 -12.77 8.19
N VAL A 17 -8.47 -12.50 8.55
CA VAL A 17 -9.04 -11.14 8.58
C VAL A 17 -8.84 -10.56 9.98
N LEU A 18 -8.22 -9.39 10.09
CA LEU A 18 -7.95 -8.70 11.36
C LEU A 18 -8.48 -7.26 11.36
N PRO A 19 -8.80 -6.69 12.54
CA PRO A 19 -9.21 -5.30 12.65
C PRO A 19 -8.18 -4.32 12.05
N THR A 20 -8.63 -3.37 11.22
CA THR A 20 -7.75 -2.43 10.52
C THR A 20 -6.82 -1.66 11.45
N GLU A 21 -7.32 -1.20 12.60
CA GLU A 21 -6.53 -0.46 13.58
C GLU A 21 -5.48 -1.33 14.27
N GLN A 22 -5.72 -2.64 14.41
CA GLN A 22 -4.72 -3.57 14.94
C GLN A 22 -3.56 -3.74 13.95
N VAL A 23 -3.86 -3.74 12.65
CA VAL A 23 -2.87 -3.96 11.58
C VAL A 23 -2.07 -2.70 11.27
N LEU A 24 -2.73 -1.55 11.19
CA LEU A 24 -2.15 -0.27 10.75
C LEU A 24 -1.87 0.70 11.90
N GLY A 25 -2.28 0.37 13.13
CA GLY A 25 -2.00 1.18 14.31
C GLY A 25 -0.49 1.38 14.52
N GLY A 26 -0.09 2.62 14.80
CA GLY A 26 1.31 2.97 15.06
C GLY A 26 2.22 2.99 13.84
N LYS A 27 1.71 2.72 12.62
CA LYS A 27 2.48 2.85 11.38
C LYS A 27 2.75 4.32 11.07
N LYS A 28 4.01 4.65 10.79
CA LYS A 28 4.42 5.99 10.36
C LYS A 28 3.97 6.26 8.93
N TYR A 29 4.06 5.24 8.07
CA TYR A 29 3.65 5.30 6.67
C TYR A 29 2.77 4.12 6.27
N VAL A 30 1.70 4.40 5.55
CA VAL A 30 0.83 3.37 4.94
C VAL A 30 0.81 3.57 3.43
N GLY A 31 1.30 2.58 2.69
CA GLY A 31 1.26 2.52 1.24
C GLY A 31 -0.01 1.82 0.74
N ILE A 32 -0.76 2.48 -0.12
CA ILE A 32 -1.95 1.92 -0.78
C ILE A 32 -1.55 1.51 -2.19
N TYR A 33 -1.52 0.21 -2.43
CA TYR A 33 -1.03 -0.38 -3.66
C TYR A 33 -2.19 -0.83 -4.56
N PHE A 34 -2.48 -0.05 -5.60
CA PHE A 34 -3.48 -0.37 -6.61
C PHE A 34 -2.84 -1.21 -7.72
N SER A 35 -3.30 -2.45 -7.86
CA SER A 35 -2.72 -3.42 -8.81
C SER A 35 -3.74 -4.48 -9.23
N ALA A 36 -3.37 -5.33 -10.19
CA ALA A 36 -4.15 -6.51 -10.59
C ALA A 36 -3.26 -7.57 -11.25
N HIS A 37 -3.65 -8.84 -11.13
CA HIS A 37 -2.91 -9.98 -11.67
C HIS A 37 -2.79 -9.92 -13.18
N TRP A 38 -3.88 -9.56 -13.87
CA TRP A 38 -3.95 -9.51 -15.33
C TRP A 38 -3.05 -8.43 -15.96
N CYS A 39 -2.56 -7.46 -15.17
CA CYS A 39 -1.80 -6.31 -15.63
C CYS A 39 -0.28 -6.64 -15.76
N PRO A 40 0.31 -6.63 -16.97
CA PRO A 40 1.73 -6.95 -17.15
C PRO A 40 2.72 -6.06 -16.38
N PRO A 41 2.61 -4.71 -16.39
CA PRO A 41 3.55 -3.88 -15.63
C PRO A 41 3.38 -4.06 -14.11
N CYS A 42 2.21 -4.53 -13.66
CA CYS A 42 1.94 -4.85 -12.27
C CYS A 42 2.76 -6.05 -11.82
N ARG A 43 2.72 -7.16 -12.58
CA ARG A 43 3.53 -8.36 -12.31
C ARG A 43 5.05 -8.10 -12.33
N GLY A 44 5.51 -7.06 -13.02
CA GLY A 44 6.91 -6.63 -12.97
C GLY A 44 7.29 -5.80 -11.74
N PHE A 45 6.34 -5.06 -11.16
CA PHE A 45 6.60 -4.19 -10.00
C PHE A 45 6.34 -4.89 -8.65
N THR A 46 5.38 -5.83 -8.59
CA THR A 46 5.04 -6.54 -7.36
C THR A 46 6.22 -7.24 -6.71
N PRO A 47 7.07 -7.99 -7.43
CA PRO A 47 8.21 -8.67 -6.80
C PRO A 47 9.15 -7.67 -6.13
N LEU A 48 9.45 -6.54 -6.78
CA LEU A 48 10.28 -5.49 -6.20
C LEU A 48 9.67 -4.90 -4.92
N LEU A 49 8.35 -4.69 -4.89
CA LEU A 49 7.66 -4.17 -3.72
C LEU A 49 7.59 -5.21 -2.60
N SER A 50 7.36 -6.48 -2.92
CA SER A 50 7.37 -7.60 -1.99
C SER A 50 8.75 -7.74 -1.34
N ASP A 51 9.83 -7.79 -2.14
CA ASP A 51 11.21 -7.90 -1.65
C ASP A 51 11.57 -6.72 -0.73
N ALA A 52 11.13 -5.51 -1.07
CA ALA A 52 11.33 -4.33 -0.23
C ALA A 52 10.57 -4.44 1.11
N TYR A 53 9.34 -4.99 1.08
CA TYR A 53 8.53 -5.20 2.27
C TYR A 53 9.11 -6.28 3.18
N ASP A 54 9.58 -7.39 2.62
CA ASP A 54 10.26 -8.43 3.39
C ASP A 54 11.51 -7.88 4.07
N GLN A 55 12.31 -7.06 3.37
CA GLN A 55 13.46 -6.41 3.99
C GLN A 55 13.07 -5.43 5.10
N PHE A 56 11.95 -4.71 4.99
CA PHE A 56 11.45 -3.90 6.10
C PHE A 56 11.16 -4.76 7.34
N VAL A 57 10.59 -5.95 7.14
CA VAL A 57 10.29 -6.89 8.23
C VAL A 57 11.58 -7.47 8.82
N ASP A 58 12.52 -7.90 7.98
CA ASP A 58 13.81 -8.47 8.38
C ASP A 58 14.67 -7.47 9.19
N ASP A 59 14.64 -6.19 8.80
CA ASP A 59 15.35 -5.10 9.50
C ASP A 59 14.62 -4.60 10.77
N ASP A 60 13.54 -5.27 11.19
CA ASP A 60 12.64 -4.89 12.29
C ASP A 60 12.02 -3.47 12.15
N ILE A 61 11.91 -2.97 10.91
CA ILE A 61 11.35 -1.66 10.61
C ILE A 61 9.83 -1.77 10.52
N LYS A 62 9.17 -1.47 11.64
CA LYS A 62 7.71 -1.54 11.76
C LYS A 62 6.96 -0.30 11.28
N ASP A 63 7.68 0.70 10.79
CA ASP A 63 7.14 2.01 10.41
C ASP A 63 6.25 1.98 9.17
N VAL A 64 6.43 0.99 8.29
CA VAL A 64 5.74 0.90 6.99
C VAL A 64 4.75 -0.26 6.98
N ALA A 65 3.55 0.00 6.44
CA ALA A 65 2.61 -1.04 6.04
C ALA A 65 2.18 -0.83 4.59
N ILE A 66 1.94 -1.90 3.85
CA ILE A 66 1.38 -1.85 2.49
C ILE A 66 0.02 -2.55 2.50
N VAL A 67 -0.98 -1.92 1.89
CA VAL A 67 -2.31 -2.49 1.68
C VAL A 67 -2.58 -2.60 0.19
N PHE A 68 -2.67 -3.83 -0.30
CA PHE A 68 -3.09 -4.16 -1.65
C PHE A 68 -4.57 -3.82 -1.85
N VAL A 69 -4.86 -3.08 -2.91
CA VAL A 69 -6.22 -2.75 -3.36
C VAL A 69 -6.38 -3.31 -4.78
N SER A 70 -6.99 -4.49 -4.85
CA SER A 70 -7.09 -5.27 -6.08
C SER A 70 -8.08 -4.69 -7.09
N SER A 71 -7.63 -4.62 -8.34
CA SER A 71 -8.46 -4.39 -9.54
C SER A 71 -8.69 -5.68 -10.33
N ASP A 72 -8.48 -6.85 -9.73
CA ASP A 72 -8.87 -8.15 -10.29
C ASP A 72 -10.40 -8.25 -10.41
N LYS A 73 -10.82 -9.17 -11.28
CA LYS A 73 -12.23 -9.32 -11.69
C LYS A 73 -12.99 -10.34 -10.85
N ASP A 74 -12.28 -11.24 -10.18
CA ASP A 74 -12.83 -12.33 -9.40
C ASP A 74 -11.92 -12.68 -8.21
N ASP A 75 -12.48 -13.37 -7.22
CA ASP A 75 -11.79 -13.79 -6.00
C ASP A 75 -10.61 -14.72 -6.30
N ALA A 76 -10.73 -15.61 -7.30
CA ALA A 76 -9.67 -16.56 -7.62
C ALA A 76 -8.40 -15.85 -8.11
N SER A 77 -8.54 -14.89 -9.02
CA SER A 77 -7.42 -14.07 -9.51
C SER A 77 -6.83 -13.18 -8.41
N PHE A 78 -7.68 -12.69 -7.51
CA PHE A 78 -7.24 -11.95 -6.33
C PHE A 78 -6.41 -12.82 -5.39
N ASP A 79 -6.91 -14.01 -5.04
CA ASP A 79 -6.26 -14.93 -4.10
C ASP A 79 -4.93 -15.43 -4.64
N GLU A 80 -4.86 -15.77 -5.93
CA GLU A 80 -3.62 -16.18 -6.61
C GLU A 80 -2.55 -15.10 -6.48
N TYR A 81 -2.88 -13.86 -6.87
CA TYR A 81 -1.91 -12.77 -6.91
C TYR A 81 -1.58 -12.20 -5.54
N TYR A 82 -2.57 -12.09 -4.65
CA TYR A 82 -2.33 -11.72 -3.26
C TYR A 82 -1.45 -12.76 -2.56
N GLY A 83 -1.57 -14.04 -2.93
CA GLY A 83 -0.71 -15.13 -2.45
C GLY A 83 0.79 -14.87 -2.63
N GLU A 84 1.19 -14.10 -3.65
CA GLU A 84 2.57 -13.75 -3.96
C GLU A 84 3.11 -12.54 -3.16
N MET A 85 2.26 -11.85 -2.40
CA MET A 85 2.61 -10.61 -1.70
C MET A 85 2.77 -10.86 -0.19
N PRO A 86 3.78 -10.32 0.50
CA PRO A 86 3.95 -10.53 1.95
C PRO A 86 3.10 -9.58 2.83
N PHE A 87 2.51 -8.55 2.23
CA PHE A 87 1.78 -7.50 2.94
C PHE A 87 0.26 -7.74 3.01
N TYR A 88 -0.50 -6.72 3.42
CA TYR A 88 -1.95 -6.80 3.67
C TYR A 88 -2.78 -6.52 2.42
N ALA A 89 -4.07 -6.84 2.45
CA ALA A 89 -5.00 -6.47 1.39
C ALA A 89 -6.32 -5.94 1.94
N LEU A 90 -6.95 -5.03 1.20
CA LEU A 90 -8.37 -4.76 1.36
C LEU A 90 -9.15 -6.03 0.94
N PRO A 91 -10.05 -6.57 1.78
CA PRO A 91 -10.81 -7.77 1.43
C PRO A 91 -11.50 -7.60 0.07
N PHE A 92 -11.39 -8.60 -0.82
CA PHE A 92 -11.87 -8.47 -2.20
C PHE A 92 -13.35 -8.10 -2.28
N LYS A 93 -14.18 -8.62 -1.37
CA LYS A 93 -15.61 -8.27 -1.24
C LYS A 93 -15.89 -6.77 -1.07
N ASN A 94 -14.93 -5.98 -0.56
CA ASN A 94 -15.09 -4.54 -0.29
C ASN A 94 -14.93 -3.70 -1.57
N ARG A 95 -15.68 -4.03 -2.63
CA ARG A 95 -15.57 -3.41 -3.96
C ARG A 95 -15.91 -1.91 -3.97
N GLU A 96 -16.91 -1.52 -3.18
CA GLU A 96 -17.30 -0.12 -3.03
C GLU A 96 -16.16 0.71 -2.42
N GLN A 97 -15.56 0.21 -1.33
CA GLN A 97 -14.43 0.89 -0.69
C GLN A 97 -13.22 0.99 -1.64
N LYS A 98 -12.94 -0.07 -2.40
CA LYS A 98 -11.92 -0.04 -3.45
C LYS A 98 -12.18 1.07 -4.47
N ASP A 99 -13.43 1.29 -4.87
CA ASP A 99 -13.81 2.33 -5.82
C ASP A 99 -13.76 3.74 -5.21
N VAL A 100 -14.14 3.92 -3.94
CA VAL A 100 -13.94 5.18 -3.20
C VAL A 100 -12.46 5.54 -3.16
N LEU A 101 -11.60 4.61 -2.76
CA LEU A 101 -10.15 4.81 -2.71
C LEU A 101 -9.60 5.18 -4.09
N ALA A 102 -9.87 4.35 -5.10
CA ALA A 102 -9.28 4.51 -6.42
C ALA A 102 -9.82 5.74 -7.16
N LYS A 103 -11.14 5.96 -7.17
CA LYS A 103 -11.78 6.95 -8.04
C LYS A 103 -11.98 8.30 -7.36
N GLN A 104 -12.31 8.32 -6.07
CA GLN A 104 -12.72 9.54 -5.37
C GLN A 104 -11.59 10.15 -4.55
N LEU A 105 -10.85 9.34 -3.79
CA LEU A 105 -9.83 9.85 -2.86
C LEU A 105 -8.47 10.05 -3.54
N PHE A 106 -8.03 9.09 -4.34
CA PHE A 106 -6.68 9.11 -4.92
C PHE A 106 -6.64 9.37 -6.42
N GLU A 107 -7.78 9.27 -7.11
CA GLU A 107 -7.93 9.53 -8.55
C GLU A 107 -6.95 8.70 -9.40
N VAL A 108 -6.83 7.41 -9.07
CA VAL A 108 -5.96 6.43 -9.73
C VAL A 108 -6.45 6.20 -11.16
N LYS A 109 -5.62 6.60 -12.13
CA LYS A 109 -5.93 6.48 -13.57
C LYS A 109 -5.35 5.22 -14.22
N THR A 110 -4.24 4.71 -13.68
CA THR A 110 -3.49 3.58 -14.21
C THR A 110 -3.00 2.68 -13.08
N ILE A 111 -2.63 1.44 -13.40
CA ILE A 111 -1.97 0.52 -12.48
C ILE A 111 -0.66 0.01 -13.11
N PRO A 112 0.37 -0.32 -12.30
CA PRO A 112 0.41 -0.22 -10.85
C PRO A 112 0.56 1.24 -10.35
N THR A 113 -0.18 1.59 -9.30
CA THR A 113 -0.04 2.87 -8.57
C THR A 113 0.16 2.58 -7.09
N LEU A 114 1.10 3.28 -6.45
CA LEU A 114 1.38 3.18 -5.03
C LEU A 114 1.34 4.59 -4.43
N VAL A 115 0.40 4.82 -3.51
CA VAL A 115 0.25 6.09 -2.80
C VAL A 115 0.70 5.89 -1.36
N PHE A 116 1.60 6.74 -0.85
CA PHE A 116 1.97 6.71 0.56
C PHE A 116 1.25 7.79 1.34
N LEU A 117 0.73 7.41 2.50
CA LEU A 117 0.12 8.29 3.49
C LEU A 117 0.99 8.33 4.76
N ASP A 118 0.98 9.45 5.47
CA ASP A 118 1.55 9.56 6.82
C ASP A 118 0.58 9.02 7.88
N ALA A 119 1.03 8.95 9.14
CA ALA A 119 0.22 8.48 10.28
C ALA A 119 -1.07 9.29 10.51
N ALA A 120 -1.19 10.49 9.94
CA ALA A 120 -2.40 11.31 10.01
C ALA A 120 -3.34 11.06 8.81
N GLY A 121 -2.98 10.19 7.87
CA GLY A 121 -3.74 9.91 6.65
C GLY A 121 -3.51 10.93 5.52
N LYS A 122 -2.54 11.85 5.67
CA LYS A 122 -2.22 12.81 4.61
C LYS A 122 -1.33 12.19 3.56
N ILE A 123 -1.51 12.60 2.31
CA ILE A 123 -0.68 12.14 1.20
C ILE A 123 0.75 12.63 1.38
N VAL A 124 1.68 11.69 1.45
CA VAL A 124 3.14 11.92 1.37
C VAL A 124 3.55 11.97 -0.09
N THR A 125 3.14 10.98 -0.89
CA THR A 125 3.36 10.97 -2.34
C THR A 125 2.35 10.08 -3.06
N LYS A 126 1.94 10.48 -4.27
CA LYS A 126 1.20 9.62 -5.22
C LYS A 126 2.13 8.85 -6.17
N ASP A 127 3.43 9.16 -6.17
CA ASP A 127 4.46 8.58 -7.05
C ASP A 127 5.27 7.47 -6.35
N GLY A 128 4.64 6.77 -5.39
CA GLY A 128 5.31 5.74 -4.58
C GLY A 128 5.94 4.62 -5.40
N ARG A 129 5.37 4.28 -6.57
CA ARG A 129 5.96 3.31 -7.51
C ARG A 129 7.34 3.77 -7.99
N GLN A 130 7.44 5.04 -8.41
CA GLN A 130 8.70 5.61 -8.89
C GLN A 130 9.71 5.71 -7.75
N LEU A 131 9.27 6.16 -6.57
CA LEU A 131 10.10 6.24 -5.36
C LEU A 131 10.73 4.89 -5.01
N VAL A 132 9.94 3.81 -4.97
CA VAL A 132 10.45 2.45 -4.68
C VAL A 132 11.42 1.97 -5.77
N THR A 133 11.11 2.29 -7.04
CA THR A 133 11.98 1.94 -8.17
C THR A 133 13.33 2.65 -8.09
N ASP A 134 13.34 3.95 -7.80
CA ASP A 134 14.56 4.77 -7.69
C ASP A 134 15.40 4.38 -6.46
N ALA A 135 14.73 3.98 -5.39
CA ALA A 135 15.35 3.38 -4.21
C ALA A 135 15.89 1.97 -4.48
N ARG A 136 15.55 1.35 -5.62
CA ARG A 136 15.86 -0.04 -5.99
C ARG A 136 15.39 -1.03 -4.92
N GLY A 137 14.22 -0.78 -4.33
CA GLY A 137 13.65 -1.62 -3.27
C GLY A 137 14.35 -1.51 -1.90
N SER A 138 15.37 -0.66 -1.74
CA SER A 138 16.09 -0.54 -0.46
C SER A 138 15.23 0.12 0.63
N PRO A 139 14.97 -0.55 1.77
CA PRO A 139 14.19 -0.01 2.89
C PRO A 139 14.66 1.37 3.37
N ALA A 140 15.97 1.50 3.61
CA ALA A 140 16.57 2.73 4.10
C ALA A 140 16.38 3.91 3.12
N ARG A 141 16.53 3.66 1.82
CA ARG A 141 16.35 4.69 0.79
C ARG A 141 14.88 5.06 0.61
N ILE A 142 13.97 4.10 0.71
CA ILE A 142 12.52 4.34 0.69
C ILE A 142 12.12 5.22 1.88
N LEU A 143 12.54 4.87 3.10
CA LEU A 143 12.22 5.66 4.30
C LEU A 143 12.79 7.08 4.23
N ALA A 144 14.05 7.22 3.84
CA ALA A 144 14.66 8.54 3.70
C ALA A 144 13.91 9.42 2.68
N ALA A 145 13.45 8.84 1.56
CA ALA A 145 12.66 9.55 0.57
C ALA A 145 11.26 9.92 1.09
N LEU A 146 10.60 9.03 1.84
CA LEU A 146 9.32 9.31 2.47
C LEU A 146 9.43 10.40 3.53
N ASP A 147 10.46 10.36 4.37
CA ASP A 147 10.73 11.39 5.38
C ASP A 147 10.98 12.76 4.75
N ALA A 148 11.77 12.81 3.67
CA ALA A 148 12.01 14.04 2.92
C ALA A 148 10.72 14.59 2.29
N ALA A 149 9.90 13.73 1.68
CA ALA A 149 8.63 14.12 1.08
C ALA A 149 7.62 14.61 2.12
N ALA A 150 7.50 13.92 3.26
CA ALA A 150 6.61 14.31 4.35
C ALA A 150 7.01 15.68 4.94
N ALA A 151 8.31 15.90 5.16
CA ALA A 151 8.82 17.18 5.64
C ALA A 151 8.53 18.34 4.66
N ALA A 152 8.69 18.10 3.35
CA ALA A 152 8.38 19.10 2.33
C ALA A 152 6.89 19.48 2.31
N ASN A 153 6.00 18.51 2.44
CA ASN A 153 4.54 18.74 2.45
C ASN A 153 4.06 19.47 3.71
N HIS A 154 4.73 19.28 4.85
CA HIS A 154 4.40 19.98 6.10
C HIS A 154 5.02 21.39 6.17
N ALA A 155 5.98 21.71 5.31
CA ALA A 155 6.59 23.04 5.20
C ALA A 155 5.79 24.02 4.31
N GLN A 156 4.76 23.55 3.60
CA GLN A 156 3.84 24.42 2.86
C GLN A 156 2.73 24.94 3.80
N PRO A 157 2.55 26.27 3.92
CA PRO A 157 1.56 26.89 4.79
C PRO A 157 0.11 26.63 4.36
#